data_AF-A0A953WYT4-F1
#
_entry.id   AF-A0A953WYT4-F1
#
_cell.length_a   1.000
_cell.length_b   1.000
_cell.length_c   1.000
_cell.angle_alpha   90.00
_cell.angle_beta   90.00
_cell.angle_gamma   90.00
#
_symmetry.space_group_name_H-M   'P 1'
#
loop_
_entity.id
_entity.type
_entity.pdbx_description
1 polymer ?
#
loop_
_entity_poly.entity_id
_entity_poly.type
_entity_poly.pdbx_seq_one_letter_code
_entity_poly.pdbx_strand_id
1 'polypeptide(L)'
;MFVQATIHPLSAPPPGSVKFFDLPGENIVFQTIADRSGITLFEPAGRFLVGVIEIIACLFLLLPFTRRFGAVLAALVTGAALGFHLSPWLGREIPVSLDPASTQTDGGMLFMLAIVMFAGSLLLLVVHPGKIRD
;
A
#
# COMPACT_ATOMS: atom_id res chain seq x y z
N MET A 1 7.47 0.28 1.89
CA MET A 1 6.58 -0.13 0.77
C MET A 1 5.86 -1.41 1.15
N PHE A 2 4.59 -1.56 0.76
CA PHE A 2 3.74 -2.71 1.13
C PHE A 2 4.02 -3.96 0.28
N VAL A 3 5.28 -4.38 0.18
CA VAL A 3 5.69 -5.51 -0.66
C VAL A 3 4.92 -6.79 -0.30
N GLN A 4 4.63 -7.00 0.99
CA GLN A 4 3.85 -8.13 1.48
C GLN A 4 2.41 -8.16 0.92
N ALA A 5 1.80 -6.99 0.71
CA ALA A 5 0.47 -6.89 0.11
C ALA A 5 0.52 -6.86 -1.43
N THR A 6 1.72 -6.79 -2.03
CA THR A 6 1.88 -6.69 -3.49
C THR A 6 2.05 -8.06 -4.14
N ILE A 7 3.04 -8.82 -3.65
CA ILE A 7 3.45 -10.12 -4.23
C ILE A 7 3.43 -11.27 -3.22
N HIS A 8 3.08 -10.99 -1.97
CA HIS A 8 2.98 -11.92 -0.83
C HIS A 8 4.08 -13.00 -0.73
N PRO A 9 5.06 -12.84 0.18
CA PRO A 9 6.17 -13.79 0.29
C PRO A 9 5.83 -15.12 1.00
N LEU A 10 4.62 -15.29 1.56
CA LEU A 10 4.25 -16.53 2.28
C LEU A 10 3.43 -17.48 1.39
N SER A 11 3.45 -18.77 1.71
CA SER A 11 2.86 -19.84 0.89
C SER A 11 1.32 -19.88 0.87
N ALA A 12 0.64 -19.10 1.72
CA ALA A 12 -0.82 -19.03 1.79
C ALA A 12 -1.30 -17.67 2.35
N PRO A 13 -1.44 -16.64 1.49
CA PRO A 13 -2.02 -15.37 1.92
C PRO A 13 -3.48 -15.53 2.36
N PRO A 14 -3.95 -14.74 3.34
CA PRO A 14 -5.38 -14.53 3.51
C PRO A 14 -6.02 -14.10 2.19
N PRO A 15 -7.20 -14.63 1.82
CA PRO A 15 -7.91 -14.23 0.60
C PRO A 15 -8.13 -12.71 0.55
N GLY A 16 -7.96 -12.11 -0.63
CA GLY A 16 -8.24 -10.69 -0.83
C GLY A 16 -7.17 -9.73 -0.27
N SER A 17 -5.98 -10.24 0.08
CA SER A 17 -4.89 -9.45 0.66
C SER A 17 -3.73 -9.11 -0.29
N VAL A 18 -3.75 -9.63 -1.53
CA VAL A 18 -2.61 -9.59 -2.46
C VAL A 18 -2.93 -8.93 -3.80
N LYS A 19 -2.29 -7.78 -4.06
CA LYS A 19 -2.59 -6.90 -5.21
C LYS A 19 -2.41 -7.50 -6.60
N PHE A 20 -1.54 -8.48 -6.78
CA PHE A 20 -1.32 -9.06 -8.11
C PHE A 20 -1.93 -10.44 -8.30
N PHE A 21 -2.33 -11.10 -7.22
CA PHE A 21 -2.73 -12.50 -7.27
C PHE A 21 -4.19 -12.75 -6.87
N ASP A 22 -4.85 -11.82 -6.17
CA ASP A 22 -6.31 -11.92 -5.96
C ASP A 22 -7.05 -11.73 -7.28
N LEU A 23 -8.12 -12.50 -7.48
CA LEU A 23 -9.00 -12.36 -8.64
C LEU A 23 -9.66 -10.97 -8.67
N PRO A 24 -10.07 -10.48 -9.85
CA PRO A 24 -10.80 -9.22 -9.96
C PRO A 24 -12.03 -9.20 -9.05
N GLY A 25 -12.14 -8.17 -8.21
CA GLY A 25 -13.27 -8.00 -7.30
C GLY A 25 -13.13 -8.71 -5.95
N GLU A 26 -12.04 -9.46 -5.73
CA GLU A 26 -11.81 -10.17 -4.47
C GLU A 26 -10.86 -9.43 -3.53
N ASN A 27 -10.10 -8.44 -4.01
CA ASN A 27 -9.19 -7.70 -3.15
C ASN A 27 -9.94 -6.76 -2.22
N ILE A 28 -9.78 -6.96 -0.92
CA ILE A 28 -10.62 -6.32 0.10
C ILE A 28 -10.46 -4.79 0.10
N VAL A 29 -9.22 -4.29 0.04
CA VAL A 29 -8.94 -2.85 0.11
C VAL A 29 -9.51 -2.13 -1.10
N PHE A 30 -9.17 -2.58 -2.31
CA PHE A 30 -9.55 -1.88 -3.54
C PHE A 30 -11.02 -2.08 -3.90
N GLN A 31 -11.59 -3.25 -3.62
CA GLN A 31 -13.02 -3.48 -3.80
C GLN A 31 -13.83 -2.63 -2.80
N THR A 32 -13.40 -2.51 -1.53
CA THR A 32 -14.05 -1.61 -0.56
C THR A 32 -14.07 -0.16 -1.04
N ILE A 33 -12.97 0.33 -1.60
CA ILE A 33 -12.90 1.68 -2.16
C ILE A 33 -13.83 1.80 -3.37
N ALA A 34 -13.82 0.83 -4.29
CA ALA A 34 -14.66 0.84 -5.47
C ALA A 34 -16.15 0.90 -5.10
N ASP A 35 -16.58 0.06 -4.15
CA ASP A 35 -17.98 -0.01 -3.69
C ASP A 35 -18.42 1.28 -2.99
N ARG A 36 -17.59 1.81 -2.08
CA ARG A 36 -17.95 3.00 -1.29
C ARG A 36 -17.81 4.31 -2.05
N SER A 37 -16.94 4.38 -3.05
CA SER A 37 -16.78 5.56 -3.90
C SER A 37 -17.70 5.55 -5.13
N GLY A 38 -18.20 4.38 -5.54
CA GLY A 38 -18.89 4.18 -6.81
C GLY A 38 -17.98 4.21 -8.04
N ILE A 39 -16.65 4.18 -7.85
CA ILE A 39 -15.66 4.27 -8.92
C ILE A 39 -15.03 2.89 -9.15
N THR A 40 -15.49 2.20 -10.20
CA THR A 40 -15.00 0.86 -10.54
C THR A 40 -13.55 0.82 -11.01
N LEU A 41 -12.93 1.96 -11.33
CA LEU A 41 -11.52 1.99 -11.75
C LEU A 41 -10.56 1.54 -10.63
N PHE A 42 -10.96 1.63 -9.36
CA PHE A 42 -10.10 1.22 -8.25
C PHE A 42 -9.80 -0.28 -8.25
N GLU A 43 -10.74 -1.13 -8.69
CA GLU A 43 -10.57 -2.59 -8.75
C GLU A 43 -11.05 -3.15 -10.11
N PRO A 44 -10.23 -3.89 -10.87
CA PRO A 44 -8.85 -4.28 -10.57
C PRO A 44 -7.78 -3.27 -11.00
N ALA A 45 -8.10 -2.33 -11.89
CA ALA A 45 -7.09 -1.52 -12.58
C ALA A 45 -6.23 -0.68 -11.61
N GLY A 46 -6.86 0.02 -10.68
CA GLY A 46 -6.18 0.84 -9.68
C GLY A 46 -5.23 0.02 -8.80
N ARG A 47 -5.65 -1.18 -8.39
CA ARG A 47 -4.83 -2.12 -7.60
C ARG A 47 -3.53 -2.49 -8.30
N PHE A 48 -3.61 -2.86 -9.57
CA PHE A 48 -2.43 -3.20 -10.37
C PHE A 48 -1.51 -2.00 -10.57
N LEU A 49 -2.07 -0.83 -10.87
CA LEU A 49 -1.29 0.41 -11.01
C LEU A 49 -0.49 0.70 -9.73
N VAL A 50 -1.15 0.65 -8.56
CA VAL A 50 -0.48 0.87 -7.27
C VAL A 50 0.61 -0.17 -7.04
N GLY A 51 0.32 -1.46 -7.26
CA GLY A 51 1.31 -2.52 -7.08
C GLY A 51 2.56 -2.34 -7.96
N VAL A 52 2.40 -1.92 -9.22
CA VAL A 52 3.53 -1.66 -10.12
C VAL A 52 4.38 -0.49 -9.61
N ILE A 53 3.74 0.60 -9.19
CA ILE A 53 4.45 1.76 -8.62
C ILE A 53 5.19 1.34 -7.34
N GLU A 54 4.61 0.46 -6.52
CA GLU A 54 5.27 -0.02 -5.30
C GLU A 54 6.53 -0.82 -5.57
N ILE A 55 6.52 -1.69 -6.58
CA ILE A 55 7.73 -2.42 -7.01
C ILE A 55 8.78 -1.45 -7.53
N ILE A 56 8.41 -0.49 -8.37
CA ILE A 56 9.34 0.52 -8.90
C ILE A 56 9.99 1.32 -7.76
N ALA A 57 9.19 1.77 -6.79
CA ALA A 57 9.69 2.47 -5.61
C ALA A 57 10.64 1.60 -4.79
N CYS A 58 10.31 0.31 -4.61
CA CYS A 58 11.15 -0.65 -3.92
C CYS A 58 12.51 -0.82 -4.62
N LEU A 59 12.51 -1.01 -5.94
CA LEU A 59 13.74 -1.11 -6.74
C LEU A 59 14.62 0.14 -6.58
N PHE A 60 14.02 1.33 -6.63
CA PHE A 60 14.77 2.57 -6.46
C PHE A 60 15.32 2.77 -5.04
N LEU A 61 14.63 2.28 -4.01
CA LEU A 61 15.09 2.33 -2.62
C LEU A 61 16.29 1.42 -2.36
N LEU A 62 16.37 0.28 -3.06
CA LEU A 62 17.46 -0.69 -2.94
C LEU A 62 18.77 -0.16 -3.54
N LEU A 63 18.70 0.53 -4.67
CA LEU A 63 19.88 1.08 -5.35
C LEU A 63 20.32 2.41 -4.70
N PRO A 64 21.56 2.52 -4.18
CA PRO A 64 22.00 3.69 -3.40
C PRO A 64 21.86 5.04 -4.14
N PHE A 65 22.12 5.05 -5.44
CA PHE A 65 22.10 6.25 -6.27
C PHE A 65 20.68 6.72 -6.66
N THR A 66 19.67 5.84 -6.60
CA THR A 66 18.26 6.21 -6.84
C THR A 66 17.44 6.33 -5.55
N ARG A 67 18.04 6.09 -4.38
CA ARG A 67 17.31 5.98 -3.11
C ARG A 67 16.43 7.19 -2.81
N ARG A 68 16.90 8.41 -3.08
CA ARG A 68 16.08 9.63 -2.90
C ARG A 68 14.83 9.62 -3.77
N PHE A 69 14.96 9.20 -5.03
CA PHE A 69 13.81 9.10 -5.94
C PHE A 69 12.83 8.03 -5.48
N GLY A 70 13.35 6.87 -5.06
CA GLY A 70 12.54 5.81 -4.45
C GLY A 70 11.80 6.27 -3.18
N ALA A 71 12.44 7.10 -2.35
CA ALA A 71 11.84 7.67 -1.15
C ALA A 71 10.71 8.67 -1.48
N VAL A 72 10.87 9.52 -2.51
CA VAL A 72 9.79 10.40 -2.98
C VAL A 72 8.60 9.58 -3.47
N LEU A 73 8.85 8.56 -4.29
CA LEU A 73 7.79 7.71 -4.82
C LEU A 73 7.07 6.96 -3.69
N ALA A 74 7.83 6.44 -2.72
CA ALA A 74 7.27 5.81 -1.52
C ALA A 74 6.40 6.77 -0.71
N ALA A 75 6.84 8.02 -0.50
CA ALA A 75 6.08 9.04 0.20
C ALA A 75 4.77 9.38 -0.51
N LEU A 76 4.78 9.48 -1.85
CA LEU A 76 3.58 9.73 -2.63
C LEU A 76 2.57 8.56 -2.52
N VAL A 77 3.03 7.31 -2.70
CA VAL A 77 2.14 6.14 -2.61
C VAL A 77 1.58 5.95 -1.21
N THR A 78 2.42 6.03 -0.18
CA THR A 78 1.98 5.83 1.20
C THR A 78 1.18 7.02 1.72
N GLY A 79 1.47 8.24 1.27
CA GLY A 79 0.65 9.42 1.52
C GLY A 79 -0.73 9.34 0.86
N ALA A 80 -0.81 8.82 -0.37
CA ALA A 80 -2.10 8.55 -1.02
C ALA A 80 -2.89 7.48 -0.25
N ALA A 81 -2.25 6.38 0.17
CA ALA A 81 -2.87 5.36 1.00
C ALA A 81 -3.41 5.94 2.33
N LEU A 82 -2.63 6.81 2.99
CA LEU A 82 -3.07 7.53 4.18
C LEU A 82 -4.28 8.42 3.90
N GLY A 83 -4.28 9.11 2.75
CA GLY A 83 -5.42 9.90 2.27
C GLY A 83 -6.68 9.06 2.11
N PHE A 84 -6.59 7.87 1.52
CA PHE A 84 -7.73 6.94 1.44
C PHE A 84 -8.22 6.52 2.82
N HIS A 85 -7.32 6.18 3.75
CA HIS A 85 -7.73 5.84 5.13
C HIS A 85 -8.44 6.98 5.87
N LEU A 86 -8.11 8.23 5.56
CA LEU A 86 -8.79 9.41 6.11
C LEU A 86 -10.07 9.78 5.35
N SER A 87 -10.30 9.17 4.19
CA SER A 87 -11.50 9.36 3.38
C SER A 87 -12.66 8.47 3.87
N PRO A 88 -13.92 8.82 3.52
CA PRO A 88 -15.07 7.95 3.79
C PRO A 88 -15.04 6.65 2.97
N TRP A 89 -14.20 6.53 1.95
CA TRP A 89 -14.19 5.38 1.05
C TRP A 89 -13.43 4.17 1.58
N LEU A 90 -12.49 4.36 2.50
CA LEU A 90 -11.71 3.25 3.07
C LEU A 90 -11.87 3.22 4.59
N GLY A 91 -11.63 4.37 5.25
CA GLY A 91 -11.64 4.47 6.70
C GLY A 91 -10.36 3.94 7.35
N ARG A 92 -10.25 4.13 8.67
CA ARG A 92 -9.06 3.75 9.43
C ARG A 92 -8.98 2.25 9.68
N GLU A 93 -10.13 1.61 9.83
CA GLU A 93 -10.25 0.16 10.03
C GLU A 93 -10.82 -0.47 8.77
N ILE A 94 -10.11 -1.47 8.25
CA ILE A 94 -10.45 -2.14 7.00
C ILE A 94 -11.20 -3.43 7.34
N PRO A 95 -12.30 -3.76 6.64
CA PRO A 95 -12.90 -5.09 6.74
C PRO A 95 -11.85 -6.18 6.48
N VAL A 96 -11.94 -7.32 7.17
CA VAL A 96 -11.06 -8.48 6.90
C VAL A 96 -11.62 -9.42 5.83
N SER A 97 -12.83 -9.16 5.35
CA SER A 97 -13.53 -9.95 4.33
C SER A 97 -14.54 -9.07 3.58
N LEU A 98 -14.89 -9.47 2.36
CA LEU A 98 -15.98 -8.87 1.58
C LEU A 98 -17.37 -9.45 1.91
N ASP A 99 -17.45 -10.41 2.82
CA ASP A 99 -18.74 -10.95 3.31
C ASP A 99 -19.54 -9.85 4.04
N PRO A 100 -20.74 -9.48 3.54
CA PRO A 100 -21.57 -8.46 4.17
C PRO A 100 -22.04 -8.81 5.59
N ALA A 101 -22.02 -10.09 5.97
CA ALA A 101 -22.37 -10.54 7.32
C ALA A 101 -21.23 -10.34 8.33
N SER A 102 -20.00 -10.14 7.86
CA SER A 102 -18.83 -9.95 8.71
C SER A 102 -18.68 -8.48 9.12
N THR A 103 -18.58 -8.24 10.42
CA THR A 103 -18.26 -6.91 10.99
C THR A 103 -16.82 -6.80 11.48
N GLN A 104 -15.99 -7.81 11.19
CA GLN A 104 -14.60 -7.85 11.66
C GLN A 104 -13.73 -6.88 10.85
N THR A 105 -12.84 -6.18 11.55
CA THR A 105 -11.88 -5.25 10.96
C THR A 105 -10.44 -5.63 11.30
N ASP A 106 -9.49 -5.07 10.57
CA ASP A 106 -8.05 -5.23 10.81
C ASP A 106 -7.54 -4.44 12.05
N GLY A 107 -8.44 -3.85 12.84
CA GLY A 107 -8.10 -3.04 14.01
C GLY A 107 -7.21 -1.82 13.70
N GLY A 108 -7.17 -1.37 12.44
CA GLY A 108 -6.35 -0.24 12.00
C GLY A 108 -4.89 -0.59 11.71
N MET A 109 -4.56 -1.88 11.60
CA MET A 109 -3.20 -2.31 11.28
C MET A 109 -2.67 -1.72 9.96
N LEU A 110 -3.48 -1.72 8.89
CA LEU A 110 -3.06 -1.14 7.61
C LEU A 110 -2.89 0.38 7.68
N PHE A 111 -3.74 1.07 8.45
CA PHE A 111 -3.61 2.51 8.67
C PHE A 111 -2.31 2.85 9.41
N MET A 112 -2.00 2.12 10.49
CA MET A 112 -0.75 2.29 11.23
C MET A 112 0.46 1.98 10.36
N LEU A 113 0.39 0.93 9.54
CA LEU A 113 1.46 0.61 8.59
C LEU A 113 1.65 1.73 7.55
N ALA A 114 0.57 2.34 7.05
CA ALA A 114 0.65 3.49 6.15
C ALA A 114 1.35 4.69 6.81
N ILE A 115 1.03 5.00 8.07
CA ILE A 115 1.70 6.07 8.83
C ILE A 115 3.20 5.80 8.96
N VAL A 116 3.57 4.59 9.41
CA VAL A 116 4.99 4.23 9.63
C VAL A 116 5.77 4.27 8.32
N MET A 117 5.19 3.75 7.22
CA MET A 117 5.83 3.75 5.91
C MET A 117 5.96 5.17 5.35
N PHE A 118 4.95 6.02 5.54
CA PHE A 118 4.99 7.42 5.13
C PHE A 118 6.09 8.17 5.91
N ALA A 119 6.08 8.09 7.23
CA ALA A 119 7.11 8.71 8.08
C ALA A 119 8.52 8.22 7.72
N GLY A 120 8.70 6.91 7.54
CA GLY A 120 9.98 6.31 7.12
C GLY A 120 10.44 6.81 5.75
N SER A 121 9.52 6.97 4.79
CA SER A 121 9.84 7.50 3.47
C SER A 121 10.28 8.97 3.51
N LEU A 122 9.63 9.80 4.35
CA LEU A 122 10.04 11.19 4.57
C LEU A 122 11.41 11.27 5.27
N LEU A 123 11.65 10.40 6.25
CA LEU A 123 12.94 10.33 6.93
C LEU A 123 14.09 10.05 5.95
N LEU A 124 13.89 9.14 4.99
CA LEU A 124 14.87 8.83 3.95
C LEU A 124 15.19 10.00 3.01
N LEU A 125 14.30 11.00 2.90
CA LEU A 125 14.58 12.23 2.14
C LEU A 125 15.55 13.15 2.86
N VAL A 126 15.59 13.10 4.20
CA VAL A 126 16.41 14.00 5.04
C VAL A 126 17.68 13.30 5.51
N VAL A 127 17.60 12.00 5.81
CA VAL A 127 18.73 11.20 6.29
C VAL A 127 19.47 10.60 5.09
N HIS A 128 20.65 11.13 4.81
CA HIS A 128 21.53 10.56 3.80
C HIS A 128 22.61 9.69 4.44
N PRO A 129 22.89 8.49 3.90
CA PRO A 129 24.13 7.80 4.23
C PRO A 129 25.28 8.71 3.80
N GLY A 130 26.07 9.17 4.77
CA GLY A 130 27.20 10.06 4.51
C GLY A 130 28.20 9.43 3.54
N LYS A 131 28.88 10.25 2.73
CA LYS A 131 30.11 9.80 2.08
C LYS A 131 31.09 9.42 3.18
N ILE A 132 31.50 8.16 3.23
CA ILE A 132 32.75 7.81 3.92
C ILE A 132 33.82 8.62 3.18
N ARG A 133 34.44 9.57 3.88
CA ARG A 133 35.55 10.34 3.35
C ARG A 133 36.78 9.45 3.47
N ASP A 134 37.36 9.11 2.33
CA ASP A 134 38.71 8.54 2.25
C ASP A 134 39.76 9.60 2.61
#